data_AF-A0A8H6MB79-F1
#
_entry.id   AF-A0A8H6MB79-F1
#
_cell.length_a   1.000
_cell.length_b   1.000
_cell.length_c   1.000
_cell.angle_alpha   90.00
_cell.angle_beta   90.00
_cell.angle_gamma   90.00
#
_symmetry.space_group_name_H-M   'P 1'
#
loop_
_entity.id
_entity.type
_entity.pdbx_description
1 polymer ?
#
loop_
_entity_poly.entity_id
_entity_poly.type
_entity_poly.pdbx_seq_one_letter_code
_entity_poly.pdbx_strand_id
1 'polypeptide(L)'
;MSCPIDAPENAPASAAVHNPLDPATFVFPKPLSSTTVTIEFCDRCRWLHRATWVQTELLLTFPPPAVGCVSLLPQNTEDTAGRFRVWLSLPAVEEPILVWDRKTEGGFPELKVLKQRIRDHIQPGKSLGHSDAK
;
A
#
# COMPACT_ATOMS: atom_id res chain seq x y z
N MET A 1 18.11 -46.34 -21.22
CA MET A 1 19.09 -45.26 -21.45
C MET A 1 18.37 -44.07 -22.06
N SER A 2 18.62 -42.91 -21.46
CA SER A 2 18.26 -41.52 -21.77
C SER A 2 17.53 -41.20 -23.08
N CYS A 3 16.35 -40.59 -22.96
CA CYS A 3 15.92 -39.55 -23.88
C CYS A 3 16.32 -38.20 -23.27
N PRO A 4 17.31 -37.48 -23.83
CA PRO A 4 17.49 -36.07 -23.56
C PRO A 4 16.62 -35.30 -24.55
N ILE A 5 15.70 -34.48 -24.05
CA ILE A 5 15.11 -33.42 -24.86
C ILE A 5 14.91 -32.21 -23.96
N ASP A 6 15.65 -31.17 -24.33
CA ASP A 6 15.86 -29.91 -23.64
C ASP A 6 14.61 -29.26 -23.04
N ALA A 7 14.81 -28.67 -21.87
CA ALA A 7 13.91 -27.69 -21.31
C ALA A 7 13.71 -26.55 -22.32
N PRO A 8 12.48 -26.03 -22.53
CA PRO A 8 12.33 -24.84 -23.34
C PRO A 8 12.98 -23.67 -22.60
N GLU A 9 14.08 -23.23 -23.22
CA GLU A 9 14.87 -22.05 -22.97
C GLU A 9 13.98 -20.82 -22.82
N ASN A 10 14.26 -20.06 -21.75
CA ASN A 10 13.60 -18.82 -21.38
C ASN A 10 13.83 -17.76 -22.46
N ALA A 11 12.93 -17.67 -23.44
CA ALA A 11 12.94 -16.61 -24.43
C ALA A 11 12.49 -15.27 -23.79
N PRO A 12 13.19 -14.15 -24.05
CA PRO A 12 12.85 -12.87 -23.44
C PRO A 12 11.48 -12.43 -23.92
N ALA A 13 10.58 -12.15 -22.98
CA ALA A 13 9.27 -11.59 -23.25
C ALA A 13 9.44 -10.32 -24.10
N SER A 14 9.08 -10.43 -25.38
CA SER A 14 9.00 -9.33 -26.32
C SER A 14 8.20 -8.20 -25.67
N ALA A 15 8.80 -7.01 -25.61
CA ALA A 15 8.14 -5.79 -25.16
C ALA A 15 6.97 -5.51 -26.11
N ALA A 16 5.80 -6.07 -25.79
CA ALA A 16 4.58 -5.85 -26.55
C ALA A 16 4.33 -4.34 -26.61
N VAL A 17 4.18 -3.83 -27.84
CA VAL A 17 3.85 -2.43 -28.12
C VAL A 17 2.55 -2.12 -27.37
N HIS A 18 2.63 -1.31 -26.31
CA HIS A 18 1.46 -0.87 -25.56
C HIS A 18 0.56 -0.05 -26.49
N ASN A 19 -0.60 -0.59 -26.85
CA ASN A 19 -1.58 0.10 -27.65
C ASN A 19 -2.74 0.55 -26.73
N PRO A 20 -2.88 1.84 -26.43
CA PRO A 20 -3.91 2.33 -25.51
C PRO A 20 -5.35 2.13 -26.03
N LEU A 21 -5.52 1.77 -27.31
CA LEU A 21 -6.81 1.51 -27.94
C LEU A 21 -7.14 0.02 -28.08
N ASP A 22 -6.20 -0.88 -27.77
CA ASP A 22 -6.40 -2.33 -27.87
C ASP A 22 -6.39 -2.99 -26.48
N PRO A 23 -7.55 -3.43 -25.96
CA PRO A 23 -7.63 -4.05 -24.64
C PRO A 23 -6.88 -5.38 -24.54
N ALA A 24 -6.55 -6.05 -25.65
CA ALA A 24 -5.74 -7.26 -25.63
C ALA A 24 -4.28 -7.00 -25.22
N THR A 25 -3.82 -5.75 -25.32
CA THR A 25 -2.47 -5.34 -24.89
C THR A 25 -2.41 -4.91 -23.41
N PHE A 26 -3.55 -4.87 -22.71
CA PHE A 26 -3.59 -4.42 -21.32
C PHE A 26 -3.10 -5.53 -20.39
N VAL A 27 -2.14 -5.18 -19.52
CA VAL A 27 -1.60 -6.08 -18.51
C VAL A 27 -2.11 -5.63 -17.13
N PHE A 28 -2.60 -6.58 -16.32
CA PHE A 28 -3.03 -6.28 -14.97
C PHE A 28 -1.86 -5.71 -14.15
N PRO A 29 -1.99 -4.49 -13.59
CA PRO A 29 -0.93 -3.92 -12.77
C PRO A 29 -0.81 -4.76 -11.48
N LYS A 30 0.39 -5.21 -11.14
CA LYS A 30 0.65 -5.96 -9.90
C LYS A 30 1.16 -5.00 -8.82
N PRO A 31 0.29 -4.40 -7.98
CA PRO A 31 0.72 -3.43 -6.96
C PRO A 31 1.57 -4.06 -5.84
N LEU A 32 1.51 -5.38 -5.67
CA LEU A 32 2.11 -6.11 -4.54
C LEU A 32 3.65 -6.15 -4.54
N SER A 33 4.30 -5.80 -5.65
CA SER A 33 5.77 -5.69 -5.71
C SER A 33 6.31 -4.37 -5.17
N SER A 34 5.43 -3.47 -4.74
CA SER A 34 5.78 -2.11 -4.30
C SER A 34 5.29 -1.84 -2.87
N THR A 35 5.85 -0.80 -2.25
CA THR A 35 5.40 -0.33 -0.93
C THR A 35 3.89 -0.08 -0.94
N THR A 36 3.19 -0.80 -0.07
CA THR A 36 1.73 -0.77 0.02
C THR A 36 1.29 -0.38 1.43
N VAL A 37 0.37 0.59 1.53
CA VAL A 37 -0.28 0.94 2.80
C VAL A 37 -1.66 0.31 2.82
N THR A 38 -2.01 -0.40 3.89
CA THR A 38 -3.34 -1.01 4.05
C THR A 38 -4.07 -0.36 5.22
N ILE A 39 -5.24 0.21 4.96
CA ILE A 39 -6.10 0.82 5.98
C ILE A 39 -7.26 -0.11 6.26
N GLU A 40 -7.21 -0.80 7.40
CA GLU A 40 -8.34 -1.57 7.92
C GLU A 40 -9.27 -0.64 8.69
N PHE A 41 -10.58 -0.72 8.42
CA PHE A 41 -11.56 0.06 9.17
C PHE A 41 -12.87 -0.69 9.39
N CYS A 42 -13.52 -0.39 10.52
CA CYS A 42 -14.87 -0.84 10.82
C CYS A 42 -15.89 -0.18 9.87
N ASP A 43 -16.49 -0.97 8.99
CA ASP A 43 -17.48 -0.50 8.02
C ASP A 43 -18.80 -0.10 8.71
N ARG A 44 -19.23 -0.89 9.71
CA ARG A 44 -20.42 -0.61 10.56
C ARG A 44 -20.33 0.74 11.29
N CYS A 45 -19.11 1.23 11.52
CA CYS A 45 -18.84 2.48 12.21
C CYS A 45 -18.94 3.71 11.28
N ARG A 46 -19.23 3.50 9.99
CA ARG A 46 -19.29 4.54 8.94
C ARG A 46 -17.99 5.35 8.80
N TRP A 47 -16.84 4.67 8.95
CA TRP A 47 -15.53 5.32 8.88
C TRP A 47 -14.89 5.32 7.49
N LEU A 48 -15.60 4.84 6.46
CA LEU A 48 -15.13 4.85 5.08
C LEU A 48 -14.62 6.23 4.65
N HIS A 49 -15.39 7.30 4.88
CA HIS A 49 -14.98 8.66 4.52
C HIS A 49 -13.65 9.09 5.15
N ARG A 50 -13.41 8.71 6.40
CA ARG A 50 -12.14 8.98 7.08
C ARG A 50 -11.01 8.15 6.49
N ALA A 51 -11.25 6.87 6.20
CA ALA A 51 -10.26 6.00 5.58
C ALA A 51 -9.87 6.50 4.18
N THR A 52 -10.84 6.91 3.36
CA THR A 52 -10.61 7.53 2.05
C THR A 52 -9.84 8.83 2.16
N TRP A 53 -10.19 9.71 3.11
CA TRP A 53 -9.43 10.95 3.30
C TRP A 53 -7.96 10.69 3.66
N VAL A 54 -7.70 9.77 4.60
CA VAL A 54 -6.33 9.35 4.94
C VAL A 54 -5.62 8.78 3.72
N GLN A 55 -6.29 7.93 2.92
CA GLN A 55 -5.74 7.39 1.69
C GLN A 55 -5.33 8.49 0.70
N THR A 56 -6.21 9.46 0.43
CA THR A 56 -5.91 10.60 -0.46
C THR A 56 -4.70 11.38 0.04
N GLU A 57 -4.64 11.67 1.34
CA GLU A 57 -3.55 12.41 1.95
C GLU A 57 -2.20 11.69 1.85
N LEU A 58 -2.20 10.36 1.99
CA LEU A 58 -1.00 9.54 1.82
C LEU A 58 -0.54 9.49 0.37
N LEU A 59 -1.46 9.31 -0.59
CA LEU A 59 -1.13 9.30 -2.01
C LEU A 59 -0.59 10.65 -2.50
N LEU A 60 -1.11 11.76 -1.98
CA LEU A 60 -0.61 13.11 -2.29
C LEU A 60 0.78 13.37 -1.68
N THR A 61 1.06 12.80 -0.50
CA THR A 61 2.33 13.01 0.20
C THR A 61 3.44 12.11 -0.36
N PHE A 62 3.09 10.87 -0.76
CA PHE A 62 4.03 9.84 -1.18
C PHE A 62 3.71 9.37 -2.61
N PRO A 63 4.08 10.16 -3.64
CA PRO A 63 3.86 9.73 -5.02
C PRO A 63 4.70 8.49 -5.37
N PRO A 64 4.30 7.72 -6.39
CA PRO A 64 5.10 6.61 -6.90
C PRO A 64 6.53 7.05 -7.28
N PRO A 65 7.56 6.23 -7.01
CA PRO A 65 7.50 4.84 -6.54
C PRO A 65 7.50 4.69 -5.00
N ALA A 66 7.44 5.78 -4.22
CA ALA A 66 7.59 5.71 -2.77
C ALA A 66 6.47 4.90 -2.09
N VAL A 67 5.23 5.14 -2.50
CA VAL A 67 4.07 4.29 -2.21
C VAL A 67 3.43 3.95 -3.56
N GLY A 68 3.32 2.67 -3.86
CA GLY A 68 2.71 2.20 -5.10
C GLY A 68 1.21 1.94 -4.97
N CYS A 69 0.74 1.63 -3.76
CA CYS A 69 -0.66 1.35 -3.50
C CYS A 69 -1.07 1.76 -2.08
N VAL A 70 -2.29 2.28 -1.96
CA VAL A 70 -2.96 2.43 -0.66
C VAL A 70 -4.30 1.71 -0.77
N SER A 71 -4.47 0.64 0.01
CA SER A 71 -5.64 -0.24 -0.01
C SER A 71 -6.57 0.06 1.16
N LEU A 72 -7.88 0.05 0.92
CA LEU A 72 -8.90 0.16 1.94
C LEU A 72 -9.52 -1.22 2.19
N LEU A 73 -9.47 -1.71 3.43
CA LEU A 73 -9.98 -3.02 3.81
C LEU A 73 -11.15 -2.86 4.80
N PRO A 74 -12.40 -2.86 4.30
CA PRO A 74 -13.58 -2.77 5.17
C PRO A 74 -13.71 -4.05 6.00
N GLN A 75 -13.99 -3.88 7.29
CA GLN A 75 -14.23 -4.95 8.24
C GLN A 75 -15.65 -4.84 8.80
N ASN A 76 -16.41 -5.93 8.71
CA ASN A 76 -17.85 -5.94 9.05
C ASN A 76 -18.22 -6.94 10.16
N THR A 77 -17.23 -7.58 10.79
CA THR A 77 -17.46 -8.57 11.84
C THR A 77 -17.55 -7.94 13.24
N GLU A 78 -17.95 -8.72 14.25
CA GLU A 78 -18.04 -8.24 15.64
C GLU A 78 -16.68 -8.04 16.31
N ASP A 79 -15.72 -8.92 16.06
CA ASP A 79 -14.35 -8.84 16.57
C ASP A 79 -13.58 -7.64 16.00
N THR A 80 -14.00 -7.12 14.85
CA THR A 80 -13.42 -5.93 14.20
C THR A 80 -14.16 -4.64 14.53
N ALA A 81 -15.11 -4.67 15.47
CA ALA A 81 -15.84 -3.47 15.91
C ALA A 81 -14.87 -2.38 16.39
N GLY A 82 -15.06 -1.17 15.85
CA GLY A 82 -14.25 -0.01 16.16
C GLY A 82 -12.78 -0.10 15.74
N ARG A 83 -12.43 -1.02 14.84
CA ARG A 83 -11.08 -1.13 14.28
C ARG A 83 -10.80 0.03 13.32
N PHE A 84 -9.62 0.63 13.48
CA PHE A 84 -9.02 1.52 12.49
C PHE A 84 -7.51 1.34 12.59
N ARG A 85 -6.92 0.61 11.64
CA ARG A 85 -5.49 0.27 11.63
C ARG A 85 -4.85 0.67 10.31
N VAL A 86 -3.61 1.13 10.39
CA VAL A 86 -2.80 1.46 9.22
C VAL A 86 -1.58 0.54 9.26
N TRP A 87 -1.46 -0.28 8.22
CA TRP A 87 -0.36 -1.20 8.01
C TRP A 87 0.53 -0.72 6.87
N LEU A 88 1.82 -1.02 6.97
CA LEU A 88 2.80 -0.76 5.93
C LEU A 88 3.47 -2.05 5.51
N SER A 89 3.32 -2.41 4.24
CA SER A 89 3.99 -3.55 3.61
C SER A 89 5.14 -3.03 2.76
N LEU A 90 6.36 -3.51 3.02
CA LEU A 90 7.57 -3.16 2.29
C LEU A 90 8.07 -4.37 1.50
N PRO A 91 8.58 -4.22 0.26
CA PRO A 91 9.07 -5.36 -0.51
C PRO A 91 10.23 -6.14 0.14
N ALA A 92 10.99 -5.48 1.03
CA ALA A 92 12.14 -6.07 1.72
C ALA A 92 11.79 -6.74 3.06
N VAL A 93 10.54 -6.65 3.52
CA VAL A 93 10.09 -7.15 4.83
C VAL A 93 8.95 -8.14 4.61
N GLU A 94 9.08 -9.34 5.19
CA GLU A 94 8.09 -10.40 5.02
C GLU A 94 6.76 -10.08 5.72
N GLU A 95 6.81 -9.52 6.93
CA GLU A 95 5.62 -9.15 7.69
C GLU A 95 5.27 -7.66 7.59
N PRO A 96 3.97 -7.31 7.53
CA PRO A 96 3.53 -5.92 7.52
C PRO A 96 3.75 -5.25 8.87
N ILE A 97 4.18 -4.00 8.84
CA ILE A 97 4.43 -3.18 10.02
C ILE A 97 3.14 -2.44 10.42
N LEU A 98 2.72 -2.57 11.68
CA LEU A 98 1.62 -1.78 12.22
C LEU A 98 2.10 -0.35 12.50
N VAL A 99 1.61 0.62 11.74
CA VAL A 99 1.98 2.03 11.88
C VAL A 99 1.06 2.76 12.86
N TRP A 100 -0.21 2.40 12.87
CA TRP A 100 -1.23 3.00 13.73
C TRP A 100 -2.34 2.00 14.07
N ASP A 101 -2.79 1.96 15.32
CA ASP A 101 -4.05 1.34 15.72
C ASP A 101 -4.82 2.31 16.63
N ARG A 102 -6.07 2.60 16.26
CA ARG A 102 -6.96 3.46 17.05
C ARG A 102 -7.09 3.00 18.49
N LYS A 103 -7.13 1.70 18.74
CA LYS A 103 -7.33 1.18 20.11
C LYS A 103 -6.10 1.40 20.99
N THR A 104 -4.90 1.27 20.44
CA THR A 104 -3.64 1.43 21.20
C THR A 104 -3.21 2.88 21.32
N GLU A 105 -3.47 3.69 20.30
CA GLU A 105 -3.09 5.11 20.24
C GLU A 105 -4.18 6.04 20.82
N GLY A 106 -5.31 5.48 21.27
CA GLY A 106 -6.39 6.24 21.91
C GLY A 106 -7.21 7.13 20.97
N GLY A 107 -7.08 6.98 19.65
CA GLY A 107 -7.75 7.86 18.69
C GLY A 107 -7.42 7.60 17.23
N PHE A 108 -8.00 8.42 16.36
CA PHE A 108 -7.62 8.43 14.95
C PHE A 108 -6.25 9.07 14.77
N PRO A 109 -5.50 8.66 13.73
CA PRO A 109 -4.20 9.25 13.46
C PRO A 109 -4.31 10.74 13.17
N GLU A 110 -3.48 11.53 13.84
CA GLU A 110 -3.12 12.84 13.33
C GLU A 110 -2.27 12.66 12.07
N LEU A 111 -2.70 13.26 10.95
CA LEU A 111 -2.07 13.03 9.65
C LEU A 111 -0.58 13.34 9.66
N LYS A 112 -0.17 14.39 10.36
CA LYS A 112 1.24 14.78 10.50
C LYS A 112 2.07 13.63 11.07
N VAL A 113 1.64 13.09 12.21
CA VAL A 113 2.31 11.98 12.89
C VAL A 113 2.31 10.72 12.03
N LEU A 114 1.18 10.42 11.38
CA LEU A 114 1.07 9.25 10.51
C LEU A 114 2.02 9.34 9.31
N LYS A 115 2.09 10.50 8.64
CA LYS A 115 3.00 10.75 7.52
C LYS A 115 4.46 10.63 7.98
N GLN A 116 4.82 11.17 9.14
CA GLN A 116 6.16 11.04 9.71
C GLN A 116 6.53 9.57 9.96
N ARG A 117 5.66 8.80 10.65
CA ARG A 117 5.90 7.36 10.93
C ARG A 117 6.08 6.57 9.63
N ILE A 118 5.22 6.78 8.63
CA ILE A 118 5.34 6.11 7.32
C ILE A 118 6.67 6.49 6.65
N ARG A 119 7.01 7.79 6.61
CA ARG A 119 8.27 8.27 6.03
C ARG A 119 9.47 7.59 6.68
N ASP A 120 9.51 7.51 7.99
CA ASP A 120 10.66 6.96 8.71
C ASP A 120 10.94 5.50 8.32
N HIS A 121 9.92 4.76 7.85
CA HIS A 121 10.07 3.42 7.28
C HIS A 121 10.42 3.40 5.78
N ILE A 122 9.88 4.31 4.96
CA ILE A 122 10.05 4.26 3.49
C ILE A 122 11.23 5.08 2.97
N GLN A 123 11.53 6.22 3.60
CA GLN A 123 12.48 7.24 3.14
C GLN A 123 13.08 8.00 4.34
N PRO A 124 13.91 7.34 5.18
CA PRO A 124 14.49 7.97 6.35
C PRO A 124 15.33 9.20 5.94
N GLY A 125 15.09 10.33 6.61
CA GLY A 125 15.82 11.59 6.38
C GLY A 125 15.26 12.50 5.28
N LYS A 126 14.20 12.11 4.57
CA LYS A 126 13.53 13.02 3.61
C LYS A 126 12.65 14.03 4.33
N SER A 127 12.75 15.31 3.98
CA SER A 127 11.86 16.31 4.57
C SER A 127 10.44 16.23 3.97
N LEU A 128 9.43 16.32 4.84
CA LEU A 128 8.01 16.46 4.50
C LEU A 128 7.53 17.92 4.60
N GLY A 129 8.46 18.89 4.62
CA GLY A 129 8.15 20.32 4.71
C GLY A 129 7.38 20.67 5.99
N HIS A 130 6.18 21.24 5.85
CA HIS A 130 5.33 21.63 6.99
C HIS A 130 4.92 20.45 7.90
N SER A 131 5.02 19.21 7.41
CA SER A 131 4.76 18.05 8.27
C SER A 131 5.93 17.75 9.23
N ASP A 132 7.12 18.32 9.02
CA ASP A 132 8.26 18.19 9.95
C ASP A 132 8.39 19.36 10.92
N ALA A 133 7.92 20.53 10.52
CA ALA A 133 7.93 21.72 11.37
C ALA A 133 6.91 21.57 12.51
N LYS A 134 7.24 22.04 13.70
CA LYS A 134 6.48 21.83 14.95
C LYS A 134 5.08 22.43 14.92
#